data_AF-A0A1H7AEY4-F1
#
_entry.id   AF-A0A1H7AEY4-F1
#
_cell.length_a   1.000
_cell.length_b   1.000
_cell.length_c   1.000
_cell.angle_alpha   90.00
_cell.angle_beta   90.00
_cell.angle_gamma   90.00
#
_symmetry.space_group_name_H-M   'P 1'
#
loop_
_entity.id
_entity.type
_entity.pdbx_description
1 polymer ?
#
loop_
_entity_poly.entity_id
_entity_poly.type
_entity_poly.pdbx_seq_one_letter_code
_entity_poly.pdbx_strand_id
1 'polypeptide(L)'
;MASMATTGERESTRNWTFLTNHAHVLLAIARNPTARLRDVADEVGVTERAAQAIVADLEAGGYLHRTRVGRRNEYTLNPAGRFRHPAEADRHIGDLLALFAKEPVAGIADR
;
A
#
# COMPACT_ATOMS: atom_id res chain seq x y z
N MET A 1 31.05 41.45 -15.42
CA MET A 1 30.93 40.13 -14.75
C MET A 1 29.57 40.06 -14.07
N ALA A 2 28.53 39.71 -14.83
CA ALA A 2 27.18 39.54 -14.30
C ALA A 2 27.02 38.08 -13.87
N SER A 3 26.81 37.85 -12.57
CA SER A 3 26.54 36.51 -12.03
C SER A 3 25.06 36.19 -12.24
N MET A 4 24.78 35.17 -13.05
CA MET A 4 23.45 34.68 -13.36
C MET A 4 22.82 33.97 -12.16
N ALA A 5 21.51 34.17 -12.04
CA ALA A 5 20.61 33.48 -11.14
C ALA A 5 20.74 31.95 -11.25
N THR A 6 20.85 31.27 -10.11
CA THR A 6 20.51 29.84 -10.02
C THR A 6 19.09 29.76 -9.47
N THR A 7 18.12 29.81 -10.37
CA THR A 7 16.76 29.35 -10.07
C THR A 7 16.84 27.84 -9.92
N GLY A 8 16.56 27.33 -8.72
CA GLY A 8 16.44 25.91 -8.47
C GLY A 8 15.29 25.33 -9.27
N GLU A 9 15.60 24.78 -10.44
CA GLU A 9 14.75 23.83 -11.13
C GLU A 9 14.63 22.62 -10.20
N ARG A 10 13.43 22.44 -9.61
CA ARG A 10 13.07 21.12 -9.10
C ARG A 10 12.92 20.24 -10.34
N GLU A 11 14.02 19.64 -10.77
CA GLU A 11 14.00 18.53 -11.71
C GLU A 11 13.07 17.49 -11.10
N SER A 12 11.86 17.40 -11.63
CA SER A 12 10.95 16.31 -11.42
C SER A 12 11.53 15.10 -12.15
N THR A 13 12.59 14.52 -11.58
CA THR A 13 13.04 13.19 -11.96
C THR A 13 11.82 12.30 -11.83
N ARG A 14 11.40 11.71 -12.96
CA ARG A 14 10.34 10.72 -12.99
C ARG A 14 10.87 9.50 -12.24
N ASN A 15 10.73 9.52 -10.92
CA ASN A 15 11.14 8.46 -10.01
C ASN A 15 10.20 7.28 -10.22
N TRP A 16 10.53 6.43 -11.18
CA TRP A 16 9.80 5.20 -11.40
C TRP A 16 10.09 4.25 -10.23
N THR A 17 9.03 3.72 -9.64
CA THR A 17 9.11 2.68 -8.61
C THR A 17 8.72 1.34 -9.22
N PHE A 18 9.26 0.26 -8.67
CA PHE A 18 8.91 -1.10 -9.14
C PHE A 18 7.48 -1.48 -8.74
N LEU A 19 7.09 -1.15 -7.50
CA LEU A 19 5.76 -1.42 -6.98
C LEU A 19 4.81 -0.25 -7.28
N THR A 20 3.54 -0.58 -7.51
CA THR A 20 2.46 0.40 -7.66
C THR A 20 2.09 1.02 -6.32
N ASN A 21 1.39 2.16 -6.35
CA ASN A 21 0.85 2.76 -5.13
C ASN A 21 -0.09 1.82 -4.38
N HIS A 22 -0.87 0.96 -5.07
CA HIS A 22 -1.70 -0.06 -4.43
C HIS A 22 -0.86 -1.06 -3.62
N ALA A 23 0.25 -1.53 -4.18
CA ALA A 23 1.15 -2.43 -3.47
C ALA A 23 1.82 -1.73 -2.28
N HIS A 24 2.26 -0.47 -2.44
CA HIS A 24 2.84 0.30 -1.34
C HIS A 24 1.85 0.54 -0.19
N VAL A 25 0.60 0.89 -0.49
CA VAL A 25 -0.47 1.05 0.53
C VAL A 25 -0.75 -0.27 1.24
N LEU A 26 -0.85 -1.37 0.49
CA LEU A 26 -1.07 -2.69 1.07
C LEU A 26 0.05 -3.08 2.05
N LEU A 27 1.31 -2.82 1.67
CA LEU A 27 2.48 -3.09 2.51
C LEU A 27 2.54 -2.18 3.75
N ALA A 28 2.20 -0.91 3.62
CA ALA A 28 2.12 0.01 4.75
C ALA A 28 1.07 -0.46 5.77
N ILE A 29 -0.10 -0.88 5.30
CA ILE A 29 -1.15 -1.48 6.14
C ILE A 29 -0.69 -2.80 6.77
N ALA A 30 0.05 -3.64 6.03
CA ALA A 30 0.61 -4.89 6.56
C ALA A 30 1.54 -4.66 7.76
N ARG A 31 2.34 -3.58 7.72
CA ARG A 31 3.25 -3.19 8.80
C ARG A 31 2.52 -2.61 10.00
N ASN A 32 1.44 -1.85 9.77
CA ASN A 32 0.62 -1.29 10.82
C ASN A 32 -0.88 -1.35 10.47
N PRO A 33 -1.56 -2.44 10.86
CA PRO A 33 -2.99 -2.66 10.61
C PRO A 33 -3.93 -1.60 11.21
N THR A 34 -3.44 -0.76 12.12
CA THR A 34 -4.22 0.28 12.81
C THR A 34 -3.83 1.71 12.39
N ALA A 35 -3.00 1.82 11.34
CA ALA A 35 -2.53 3.10 10.82
C ALA A 35 -3.69 3.97 10.33
N ARG A 36 -3.56 5.30 10.51
CA ARG A 36 -4.50 6.25 9.91
C ARG A 36 -4.17 6.37 8.43
N LEU A 37 -5.19 6.50 7.57
CA LEU A 37 -4.98 6.65 6.12
C LEU A 37 -4.12 7.87 5.76
N ARG A 38 -4.17 8.93 6.57
CA ARG A 38 -3.25 10.06 6.44
C ARG A 38 -1.79 9.63 6.59
N ASP A 39 -1.48 8.89 7.66
CA ASP A 39 -0.11 8.45 7.95
C ASP A 39 0.39 7.47 6.86
N VAL A 40 -0.51 6.62 6.33
CA VAL A 40 -0.24 5.74 5.18
C VAL A 40 0.02 6.57 3.90
N ALA A 41 -0.77 7.61 3.66
CA ALA A 41 -0.59 8.48 2.50
C ALA A 41 0.76 9.19 2.52
N ASP A 42 1.16 9.69 3.70
CA ASP A 42 2.44 10.34 3.93
C ASP A 42 3.61 9.36 3.73
N GLU A 43 3.52 8.11 4.23
CA GLU A 43 4.55 7.06 4.01
C GLU A 43 4.70 6.70 2.53
N VAL A 44 3.58 6.58 1.81
CA VAL A 44 3.57 6.17 0.39
C VAL A 44 3.88 7.33 -0.57
N GLY A 45 3.75 8.57 -0.12
CA GLY A 45 3.95 9.76 -0.97
C GLY A 45 2.77 10.05 -1.90
N VAL A 46 1.54 9.76 -1.45
CA VAL A 46 0.29 10.05 -2.17
C VAL A 46 -0.59 11.00 -1.37
N THR A 47 -1.63 11.53 -1.99
CA THR A 47 -2.63 12.31 -1.25
C THR A 47 -3.50 11.40 -0.38
N GLU A 48 -4.03 11.91 0.73
CA GLU A 48 -4.94 11.15 1.60
C GLU A 48 -6.17 10.64 0.83
N ARG A 49 -6.70 11.44 -0.09
CA ARG A 49 -7.80 11.02 -0.98
C ARG A 49 -7.40 9.84 -1.87
N ALA A 50 -6.17 9.84 -2.39
CA ALA A 50 -5.67 8.73 -3.20
C ALA A 50 -5.50 7.47 -2.35
N ALA A 51 -4.96 7.58 -1.13
CA ALA A 51 -4.88 6.45 -0.19
C ALA A 51 -6.27 5.88 0.14
N GLN A 52 -7.27 6.74 0.36
CA GLN A 52 -8.67 6.31 0.57
C GLN A 52 -9.24 5.55 -0.63
N ALA A 53 -9.02 6.06 -1.85
CA ALA A 53 -9.47 5.39 -3.09
C ALA A 53 -8.78 4.03 -3.27
N ILE A 54 -7.46 3.98 -3.06
CA ILE A 54 -6.68 2.74 -3.15
C ILE A 54 -7.17 1.70 -2.13
N VAL A 55 -7.45 2.11 -0.90
CA VAL A 55 -7.98 1.18 0.12
C VAL A 55 -9.37 0.67 -0.25
N ALA A 56 -10.22 1.51 -0.84
CA ALA A 56 -11.51 1.06 -1.36
C ALA A 56 -11.36 0.05 -2.51
N ASP A 57 -10.40 0.26 -3.42
CA ASP A 57 -10.09 -0.69 -4.50
C ASP A 57 -9.57 -2.03 -3.96
N LEU A 58 -8.72 -1.98 -2.93
CA LEU A 58 -8.17 -3.16 -2.26
C LEU A 58 -9.26 -3.95 -1.52
N GLU A 59 -10.17 -3.25 -0.84
CA GLU A 59 -11.34 -3.83 -0.17
C GLU A 59 -12.30 -4.47 -1.18
N ALA A 60 -12.65 -3.76 -2.26
CA ALA A 60 -13.47 -4.30 -3.35
C ALA A 60 -12.81 -5.49 -4.06
N GLY A 61 -11.48 -5.51 -4.09
CA GLY A 61 -10.67 -6.62 -4.59
C GLY A 61 -10.56 -7.82 -3.66
N GLY A 62 -11.08 -7.73 -2.42
CA GLY A 62 -10.97 -8.77 -1.42
C GLY A 62 -9.55 -8.95 -0.86
N TYR A 63 -8.66 -7.97 -1.02
CA TYR A 63 -7.28 -8.03 -0.50
C TYR A 63 -7.19 -7.60 0.96
N LEU A 64 -8.16 -6.82 1.44
CA LEU A 64 -8.29 -6.44 2.83
C LEU A 64 -9.75 -6.29 3.22
N HIS A 65 -10.01 -6.30 4.52
CA HIS A 65 -11.27 -5.92 5.13
C HIS A 65 -11.02 -4.78 6.13
N ARG A 66 -11.95 -3.83 6.20
CA ARG A 66 -11.88 -2.71 7.14
C ARG A 66 -12.96 -2.86 8.21
N THR A 67 -12.53 -2.94 9.46
CA THR A 67 -13.42 -2.95 10.63
C THR A 67 -13.30 -1.63 11.39
N ARG A 68 -14.42 -1.02 11.77
CA ARG A 68 -14.41 0.18 12.60
C ARG A 68 -14.31 -0.20 14.08
N VAL A 69 -13.21 0.19 14.73
CA VAL A 69 -12.96 -0.01 16.16
C VAL A 69 -12.94 1.34 16.86
N GLY A 70 -14.10 1.74 17.38
CA GLY A 70 -14.32 3.05 18.00
C GLY A 70 -14.12 4.22 17.02
N ARG A 71 -13.10 5.04 17.25
CA ARG A 71 -12.73 6.19 16.39
C ARG A 71 -11.71 5.84 15.31
N ARG A 72 -11.21 4.60 15.27
CA ARG A 72 -10.19 4.15 14.33
C ARG A 72 -10.73 3.05 13.43
N ASN A 73 -10.06 2.88 12.30
CA ASN A 73 -10.22 1.70 11.46
C ASN A 73 -9.10 0.72 11.82
N GLU A 74 -9.42 -0.56 11.77
CA GLU A 74 -8.47 -1.67 11.79
C GLU A 74 -8.63 -2.45 10.50
N TYR A 75 -7.51 -2.81 9.89
CA TYR A 75 -7.45 -3.45 8.60
C TYR A 75 -6.97 -4.89 8.74
N THR A 76 -7.75 -5.84 8.23
CA THR A 76 -7.35 -7.24 8.17
C THR A 76 -7.00 -7.58 6.74
N LEU A 77 -5.77 -8.03 6.49
CA LEU A 77 -5.35 -8.44 5.14
C LEU A 77 -5.84 -9.84 4.81
N ASN A 78 -6.06 -10.10 3.52
CA ASN A 78 -6.35 -11.43 2.99
C ASN A 78 -5.15 -11.92 2.14
N PRO A 79 -4.22 -12.69 2.73
CA PRO A 79 -3.07 -13.22 2.02
C PRO A 79 -3.43 -14.15 0.86
N ALA A 80 -4.63 -14.74 0.85
CA ALA A 80 -5.11 -15.63 -0.21
C ALA A 80 -5.63 -14.88 -1.46
N GLY A 81 -5.66 -13.54 -1.45
CA GLY A 81 -5.99 -12.77 -2.64
C GLY A 81 -4.98 -13.04 -3.77
N ARG A 82 -5.46 -13.28 -5.00
CA ARG A 82 -4.60 -13.58 -6.16
C ARG A 82 -4.17 -12.30 -6.88
N PHE A 83 -3.00 -12.31 -7.52
CA PHE A 83 -2.64 -11.22 -8.43
C PHE A 83 -3.61 -11.16 -9.62
N ARG A 84 -3.95 -9.94 -10.06
CA ARG A 84 -4.94 -9.73 -11.14
C ARG A 84 -4.36 -9.94 -12.54
N HIS A 85 -3.06 -9.78 -12.70
CA HIS A 85 -2.44 -9.91 -14.02
C HIS A 85 -2.35 -11.39 -14.41
N PRO A 86 -2.78 -11.81 -15.61
CA PRO A 86 -2.80 -13.22 -16.01
C PRO A 86 -1.46 -13.93 -15.85
N ALA A 87 -0.34 -13.22 -16.09
CA ALA A 87 1.00 -13.78 -15.94
C ALA A 87 1.38 -14.12 -14.50
N GLU A 88 0.66 -13.58 -13.52
CA GLU A 88 0.93 -13.73 -12.08
C GLU A 88 -0.26 -14.35 -11.34
N ALA A 89 -1.31 -14.76 -12.06
CA ALA A 89 -2.58 -15.20 -11.47
C ALA A 89 -2.44 -16.45 -10.58
N ASP A 90 -1.37 -17.22 -10.73
CA ASP A 90 -1.06 -18.38 -9.90
C ASP A 90 -0.39 -18.02 -8.57
N ARG A 91 -0.03 -16.75 -8.38
CA ARG A 91 0.58 -16.25 -7.15
C ARG A 91 -0.42 -15.56 -6.25
N HIS A 92 -0.18 -15.67 -4.95
CA HIS A 92 -0.96 -15.02 -3.93
C HIS A 92 -0.28 -13.74 -3.46
N ILE A 93 -1.08 -12.76 -3.06
CA ILE A 93 -0.59 -11.50 -2.48
C ILE A 93 0.19 -11.75 -1.18
N GLY A 94 -0.09 -12.86 -0.49
CA GLY A 94 0.70 -13.35 0.64
C GLY A 94 2.19 -13.52 0.32
N ASP A 95 2.56 -13.88 -0.91
CA ASP A 95 3.96 -13.96 -1.32
C ASP A 95 4.64 -12.59 -1.27
N LEU A 96 3.95 -11.54 -1.76
CA LEU A 96 4.44 -10.16 -1.69
C LEU A 96 4.57 -9.70 -0.25
N LEU A 97 3.57 -9.99 0.59
CA LEU A 97 3.60 -9.65 2.01
C LEU A 97 4.78 -10.33 2.71
N ALA A 98 5.01 -11.61 2.45
CA ALA A 98 6.13 -12.37 3.02
C ALA A 98 7.50 -11.78 2.62
N LEU A 99 7.64 -11.30 1.38
CA LEU A 99 8.87 -10.69 0.89
C LEU A 99 9.21 -9.37 1.59
N PHE A 100 8.21 -8.56 1.95
CA PHE A 100 8.42 -7.16 2.34
C PHE A 100 7.97 -6.78 3.76
N ALA A 101 7.15 -7.60 4.42
CA ALA A 101 6.56 -7.29 5.73
C ALA A 101 7.14 -8.08 6.92
N LYS A 102 8.02 -9.07 6.65
CA LYS A 102 8.78 -9.90 7.61
C LYS A 102 8.35 -9.89 9.10
N GLU A 103 7.20 -10.49 9.39
CA GLU A 103 6.91 -11.49 10.44
C GLU A 103 5.52 -12.10 10.12
N PRO A 104 5.25 -13.37 10.46
CA PRO A 104 4.16 -14.13 9.87
C PRO A 104 2.80 -13.56 10.28
N VAL A 105 1.93 -13.33 9.31
CA VAL A 105 0.49 -13.20 9.55
C VAL A 105 0.01 -14.57 10.04
N ALA A 106 0.07 -14.78 11.35
CA ALA A 106 -0.56 -15.91 11.99
C ALA A 106 -2.07 -15.67 12.00
N GLY A 107 -2.78 -16.41 11.16
CA GLY A 107 -4.25 -16.50 11.14
C GLY A 107 -4.82 -16.33 9.72
N ILE A 108 -5.67 -17.19 9.19
CA ILE A 108 -6.44 -18.31 9.73
C ILE A 108 -6.57 -19.31 8.57
N ALA A 109 -5.94 -20.48 8.69
CA ALA A 109 -6.40 -21.67 8.01
C ALA A 109 -7.15 -22.45 9.09
N ASP A 110 -8.48 -22.34 9.12
CA ASP A 110 -9.29 -23.33 9.82
C ASP A 110 -10.51 -23.69 8.96
N ARG A 111 -10.57 -25.00 8.69
CA ARG A 111 -11.58 -25.84 8.02
C ARG A 111 -11.75 -25.78 6.51
#